data_AF-A0A7C2FPJ9-F1
#
_entry.id   AF-A0A7C2FPJ9-F1
#
_cell.length_a   1.000
_cell.length_b   1.000
_cell.length_c   1.000
_cell.angle_alpha   90.00
_cell.angle_beta   90.00
_cell.angle_gamma   90.00
#
_symmetry.space_group_name_H-M   'P 1'
#
loop_
_entity.id
_entity.type
_entity.pdbx_description
1 polymer ?
#
loop_
_entity_poly.entity_id
_entity_poly.type
_entity_poly.pdbx_seq_one_letter_code
_entity_poly.pdbx_strand_id
1 'polypeptide(L)'
;MSSATEYVVKIRDKEIVIDEKVLGVLREYLKTPMGLEELAEKLGLESWEEAYEFIKAIPAWILWTPPSMWKYRKEWIARGKSSQ
;
A
#
# COMPACT_ATOMS: atom_id res chain seq x y z
N MET A 1 2.98 -14.24 21.02
CA MET A 1 3.90 -14.29 19.86
C MET A 1 3.18 -13.63 18.69
N SER A 2 3.32 -12.32 18.57
CA SER A 2 2.53 -11.50 17.63
C SER A 2 3.35 -11.27 16.37
N SER A 3 3.43 -12.25 15.47
CA SER A 3 3.98 -11.97 14.13
C SER A 3 2.88 -11.26 13.35
N ALA A 4 2.75 -9.94 13.56
CA ALA A 4 1.93 -9.11 12.70
C ALA A 4 2.51 -9.22 11.29
N THR A 5 1.86 -10.01 10.43
CA THR A 5 2.27 -10.15 9.05
C THR A 5 2.00 -8.81 8.37
N GLU A 6 3.05 -8.03 8.17
CA GLU A 6 2.96 -6.80 7.39
C GLU A 6 2.81 -7.17 5.91
N TYR A 7 2.00 -6.38 5.19
CA TYR A 7 1.94 -6.47 3.75
C TYR A 7 2.91 -5.42 3.21
N VAL A 8 3.98 -5.88 2.58
CA VAL A 8 5.05 -5.03 2.06
C VAL A 8 5.02 -5.10 0.54
N VAL A 9 5.00 -3.94 -0.10
CA VAL A 9 5.23 -3.81 -1.54
C VAL A 9 6.69 -3.42 -1.72
N LYS A 10 7.41 -4.21 -2.52
CA LYS A 10 8.79 -3.92 -2.87
C LYS A 10 8.84 -3.26 -4.24
N ILE A 11 9.53 -2.13 -4.33
CA ILE A 11 9.88 -1.49 -5.60
C ILE A 11 11.38 -1.28 -5.59
N ARG A 12 12.09 -1.78 -6.60
CA ARG A 12 13.56 -1.68 -6.68
C ARG A 12 14.23 -2.10 -5.36
N ASP A 13 14.88 -1.16 -4.67
CA ASP A 13 15.58 -1.28 -3.40
C ASP A 13 14.78 -0.76 -2.19
N LYS A 14 13.52 -0.34 -2.40
CA LYS A 14 12.63 0.19 -1.37
C LYS A 14 11.54 -0.81 -0.97
N GLU A 15 11.21 -0.78 0.31
CA GLU A 15 10.12 -1.56 0.90
C GLU A 15 9.10 -0.61 1.52
N ILE A 16 7.85 -0.71 1.06
CA ILE A 16 6.74 0.10 1.57
C ILE A 16 5.75 -0.80 2.27
N VAL A 17 5.61 -0.59 3.58
CA VAL A 17 4.57 -1.24 4.38
C VAL A 17 3.24 -0.60 4.03
N ILE A 18 2.30 -1.41 3.53
CA ILE A 18 0.92 -0.96 3.34
C ILE A 18 0.27 -0.91 4.72
N ASP A 19 0.01 0.29 5.20
CA ASP A 19 -0.70 0.59 6.44
C ASP A 19 -1.88 1.54 6.18
N GLU A 20 -2.57 1.97 7.24
CA GLU A 20 -3.71 2.88 7.11
C GLU A 20 -3.31 4.26 6.56
N LYS A 21 -2.08 4.72 6.82
CA LYS A 21 -1.57 6.00 6.34
C LYS A 21 -1.32 5.93 4.84
N VAL A 22 -0.61 4.90 4.37
CA VAL A 22 -0.34 4.66 2.94
C VAL A 22 -1.66 4.48 2.18
N LEU A 23 -2.61 3.70 2.73
CA LEU A 23 -3.95 3.57 2.13
C LEU A 23 -4.71 4.91 2.10
N GLY A 24 -4.51 5.76 3.10
CA GLY A 24 -5.05 7.12 3.11
C GLY A 24 -4.56 7.95 1.93
N VAL A 25 -3.23 7.96 1.71
CA VAL A 25 -2.60 8.66 0.58
C VAL A 25 -3.06 8.07 -0.75
N LEU A 26 -3.07 6.75 -0.90
CA LEU A 26 -3.55 6.07 -2.11
C LEU A 26 -5.02 6.39 -2.41
N ARG A 27 -5.86 6.47 -1.38
CA ARG A 27 -7.27 6.83 -1.54
C ARG A 27 -7.44 8.30 -1.91
N GLU A 28 -6.60 9.18 -1.38
CA GLU A 28 -6.56 10.58 -1.80
C GLU A 28 -6.19 10.66 -3.28
N TYR A 29 -5.10 10.02 -3.69
CA TYR A 29 -4.65 9.93 -5.08
C TYR A 29 -5.74 9.48 -6.05
N LEU A 30 -6.56 8.49 -5.67
CA LEU A 30 -7.66 8.01 -6.52
C LEU A 30 -8.88 8.94 -6.58
N LYS A 31 -9.02 9.88 -5.64
CA LYS A 31 -10.23 10.71 -5.47
C LYS A 31 -10.01 12.17 -5.82
N THR A 32 -8.76 12.60 -5.91
CA THR A 32 -8.38 13.97 -6.23
C THR A 32 -7.53 13.96 -7.51
N PRO A 33 -7.38 15.09 -8.21
CA PRO A 33 -6.49 15.19 -9.37
C PRO A 33 -5.01 15.26 -8.95
N MET A 34 -4.58 14.34 -8.08
CA MET A 34 -3.20 14.23 -7.59
C MET A 34 -2.31 13.63 -8.67
N GLY A 35 -1.17 14.27 -8.94
CA GLY A 35 -0.14 13.78 -9.85
C GLY A 35 0.75 12.70 -9.22
N LEU A 36 1.58 12.07 -10.04
CA LEU A 36 2.54 11.06 -9.57
C LEU A 36 3.69 11.69 -8.76
N GLU A 37 4.07 12.93 -9.07
CA GLU A 37 5.06 13.70 -8.31
C GLU A 37 4.57 13.97 -6.88
N GLU A 38 3.33 14.44 -6.73
CA GLU A 38 2.73 14.68 -5.40
C GLU A 38 2.55 13.37 -4.63
N LEU A 39 2.12 12.30 -5.32
CA LEU A 39 2.03 10.97 -4.72
C LEU A 39 3.39 10.49 -4.21
N ALA A 40 4.45 10.68 -5.00
CA ALA A 40 5.80 10.32 -4.63
C ALA A 40 6.23 11.04 -3.35
N GLU A 41 6.03 12.36 -3.30
CA GLU A 41 6.35 13.19 -2.14
C GLU A 41 5.61 12.71 -0.88
N LYS A 42 4.29 12.45 -0.98
CA LYS A 42 3.47 11.98 0.15
C LYS A 42 3.87 10.59 0.66
N LEU A 43 4.41 9.75 -0.21
CA LEU A 43 4.87 8.39 0.13
C LEU A 43 6.35 8.31 0.48
N GLY A 44 7.11 9.41 0.39
CA GLY A 44 8.56 9.41 0.61
C GLY A 44 9.35 8.71 -0.50
N LEU A 45 8.80 8.70 -1.73
CA LEU A 45 9.46 8.20 -2.92
C LEU A 45 10.30 9.30 -3.57
N GLU A 46 11.34 8.91 -4.31
CA GLU A 46 12.31 9.84 -4.89
C GLU A 46 11.86 10.44 -6.23
N SER A 47 10.94 9.78 -6.93
CA SER A 47 10.52 10.23 -8.25
C SER A 47 9.10 9.78 -8.62
N TRP A 48 8.53 10.42 -9.65
CA TRP A 48 7.24 10.04 -10.21
C TRP A 48 7.27 8.61 -10.80
N GLU A 49 8.41 8.16 -11.32
CA GLU A 49 8.60 6.79 -11.81
C GLU A 49 8.45 5.76 -10.68
N GLU A 50 9.02 6.04 -9.50
CA GLU A 50 8.85 5.16 -8.33
C GLU A 50 7.39 5.10 -7.89
N ALA A 51 6.67 6.23 -7.89
CA ALA A 51 5.24 6.25 -7.59
C ALA A 51 4.44 5.44 -8.60
N TYR A 52 4.78 5.52 -9.88
CA TYR A 52 4.16 4.72 -10.93
C TYR A 52 4.42 3.22 -10.74
N GLU A 53 5.68 2.83 -10.48
CA GLU A 53 6.04 1.43 -10.19
C GLU A 53 5.31 0.89 -8.96
N PHE A 54 5.20 1.71 -7.91
CA PHE A 54 4.47 1.37 -6.69
C PHE A 54 2.99 1.09 -6.95
N ILE A 55 2.30 2.00 -7.66
CA ILE A 55 0.89 1.82 -8.00
C ILE A 55 0.68 0.55 -8.83
N LYS A 56 1.59 0.24 -9.77
CA LYS A 56 1.52 -0.99 -10.57
C LYS A 56 1.74 -2.27 -9.75
N ALA A 57 2.57 -2.20 -8.72
CA ALA A 57 2.86 -3.36 -7.87
C ALA A 57 1.71 -3.67 -6.90
N ILE A 58 0.80 -2.73 -6.64
CA ILE A 58 -0.33 -2.92 -5.72
C ILE A 58 -1.48 -3.68 -6.42
N PRO A 59 -1.94 -4.81 -5.85
CA PRO A 59 -3.17 -5.45 -6.29
C PRO A 59 -4.38 -4.52 -6.18
N ALA A 60 -5.24 -4.51 -7.22
CA ALA A 60 -6.40 -3.62 -7.27
C ALA A 60 -7.29 -3.68 -6.02
N TRP A 61 -7.49 -4.85 -5.41
CA TRP A 61 -8.33 -5.00 -4.20
C TRP A 61 -7.80 -4.22 -2.98
N ILE A 62 -6.50 -3.93 -2.91
CA ILE A 62 -5.90 -3.09 -1.87
C ILE A 62 -6.31 -1.63 -2.07
N LEU A 63 -6.27 -1.13 -3.31
CA LEU A 63 -6.70 0.23 -3.65
C LEU A 63 -8.17 0.49 -3.30
N TRP A 64 -9.02 -0.54 -3.40
CA TRP A 64 -10.42 -0.48 -3.02
C TRP A 64 -10.69 -0.71 -1.53
N THR A 65 -9.65 -0.98 -0.72
CA THR A 65 -9.82 -1.21 0.71
C THR A 65 -9.86 0.12 1.47
N PRO A 66 -10.97 0.43 2.19
CA PRO A 66 -10.98 1.56 3.10
C PRO A 66 -9.89 1.42 4.16
N PRO A 67 -9.13 2.48 4.49
CA PRO A 67 -8.06 2.40 5.47
C PRO A 67 -8.48 1.77 6.80
N SER A 68 -9.66 2.11 7.31
CA SER A 68 -10.23 1.58 8.55
C SER A 68 -10.50 0.07 8.55
N MET A 69 -10.55 -0.57 7.37
CA MET A 69 -10.70 -2.02 7.25
C MET A 69 -9.38 -2.77 7.16
N TRP A 70 -8.24 -2.07 7.14
CA TRP A 70 -6.95 -2.70 6.87
C TRP A 70 -6.53 -3.71 7.94
N LYS A 71 -6.82 -3.44 9.21
CA LYS A 71 -6.59 -4.39 10.30
C LYS A 71 -7.21 -5.76 10.03
N TYR A 72 -8.49 -5.79 9.64
CA TYR A 72 -9.20 -7.04 9.32
C TYR A 72 -8.66 -7.73 8.07
N ARG A 73 -8.20 -6.95 7.08
CA ARG A 73 -7.54 -7.48 5.88
C ARG A 73 -6.22 -8.16 6.22
N LYS A 74 -5.39 -7.57 7.08
CA LYS A 74 -4.13 -8.19 7.54
C LYS A 74 -4.39 -9.55 8.21
N GLU A 75 -5.41 -9.63 9.07
CA GLU A 75 -5.82 -10.88 9.72
C GLU A 75 -6.33 -11.93 8.71
N TRP A 76 -7.07 -11.51 7.68
CA TRP A 76 -7.51 -12.40 6.60
C TRP A 76 -6.33 -12.95 5.77
N ILE A 77 -5.37 -12.08 5.39
CA ILE A 77 -4.16 -12.49 4.66
C ILE A 77 -3.32 -13.47 5.50
N ALA A 78 -3.14 -13.19 6.79
CA ALA A 78 -2.37 -14.05 7.69
C ALA A 78 -2.99 -15.46 7.80
N ARG A 79 -4.32 -15.56 7.91
CA ARG A 79 -5.04 -16.85 7.92
C ARG A 79 -4.92 -17.63 6.61
N GLY A 80 -4.85 -16.93 5.48
CA GLY A 80 -4.62 -17.56 4.18
C GLY A 80 -3.22 -18.19 4.07
N LYS A 81 -2.20 -17.53 4.62
CA LYS A 81 -0.81 -18.02 4.62
C LYS A 81 -0.57 -19.21 5.55
N SER A 82 -1.35 -19.38 6.61
CA SER A 82 -1.24 -20.52 7.53
C SER A 82 -1.84 -21.83 7.00
N SER A 83 -2.43 -21.81 5.79
CA SER A 83 -3.05 -22.99 5.15
C SER A 83 -2.22 -23.53 3.96
N GLN A 84 -1.01 -23.02 3.76
CA GLN A 84 -0.05 -23.47 2.74
C GLN A 84 1.20 -24.08 3.38
#